data_AF-A0A6B2F7Z4-F1
#
_entry.id   AF-A0A6B2F7Z4-F1
#
_cell.length_a   1.000
_cell.length_b   1.000
_cell.length_c   1.000
_cell.angle_alpha   90.00
_cell.angle_beta   90.00
_cell.angle_gamma   90.00
#
_symmetry.space_group_name_H-M   'P 1'
#
loop_
_entity.id
_entity.type
_entity.pdbx_description
1 polymer ?
#
loop_
_entity_poly.entity_id
_entity_poly.type
_entity_poly.pdbx_seq_one_letter_code
_entity_poly.pdbx_strand_id
1 'polypeptide(L)'
;MEELEDSSKRILLEPYNYLLQLPGKQVRSKLSQAFNHWLNVPEDKLQIIIEVTEMLHNASLLIDDIEDNSKLRRGFPVAHSIYGIPYVINCANFVYFLGLQKVLTLDHPDAVKVFTRQLLELHKGQGLDIYWRDTYTCPTEEEYKAMVLQKTGGLFGLAVGLMQLFSNYKSDLKPLLNTLGLFFQIRDDYANLHSKEYSENKSFCEDLTEGKFSFPTIHAIWSRPESTQVQNILRQRTENVDIKKYCVHYLENVGSFEYTRKTLEELEAEAYKQIGLLGGNPELTALIKHLSRMFKDNEN
;
A
#
# COMPACT_ATOMS: atom_id res chain seq x y z
N MET A 1 -2.97 31.12 -25.14
CA MET A 1 -3.99 30.43 -24.33
C MET A 1 -3.48 29.04 -23.94
N GLU A 2 -3.02 28.22 -24.89
CA GLU A 2 -2.32 26.95 -24.60
C GLU A 2 -1.10 27.09 -23.69
N GLU A 3 -0.22 28.08 -23.89
CA GLU A 3 0.95 28.30 -23.00
C GLU A 3 0.56 28.64 -21.55
N LEU A 4 -0.56 29.34 -21.35
CA LEU A 4 -1.09 29.65 -20.01
C LEU A 4 -1.71 28.40 -19.37
N GLU A 5 -2.36 27.55 -20.16
CA GLU A 5 -2.93 26.28 -19.72
C GLU A 5 -1.84 25.28 -19.33
N ASP A 6 -0.74 25.24 -20.09
CA ASP A 6 0.43 24.39 -19.82
C ASP A 6 1.21 24.85 -18.59
N SER A 7 1.41 26.17 -18.43
CA SER A 7 2.01 26.73 -17.21
C SER A 7 1.16 26.47 -15.96
N SER A 8 -0.17 26.54 -16.09
CA SER A 8 -1.10 26.27 -14.98
C SER A 8 -1.08 24.79 -14.58
N LYS A 9 -1.07 23.86 -15.55
CA LYS A 9 -0.93 22.42 -15.26
C LYS A 9 0.40 22.10 -14.58
N ARG A 10 1.50 22.71 -15.03
CA ARG A 10 2.81 22.54 -14.40
C ARG A 10 2.79 22.95 -12.93
N ILE A 11 2.16 24.09 -12.61
CA ILE A 11 1.98 24.52 -11.22
C ILE A 11 1.13 23.49 -10.48
N LEU A 12 -0.06 23.14 -10.96
CA LEU A 12 -0.95 22.25 -10.21
C LEU A 12 -0.36 20.85 -9.93
N LEU A 13 0.58 20.38 -10.75
CA LEU A 13 1.21 19.06 -10.62
C LEU A 13 2.59 19.07 -9.96
N GLU A 14 3.10 20.21 -9.51
CA GLU A 14 4.46 20.31 -8.96
C GLU A 14 4.71 19.34 -7.78
N PRO A 15 3.82 19.22 -6.76
CA PRO A 15 4.02 18.25 -5.68
C PRO A 15 4.00 16.78 -6.16
N TYR A 16 3.17 16.47 -7.15
CA TYR A 16 3.11 15.14 -7.75
C TYR A 16 4.39 14.82 -8.53
N ASN A 17 4.87 15.76 -9.34
CA ASN A 17 6.12 15.61 -10.09
C ASN A 17 7.33 15.50 -9.16
N TYR A 18 7.35 16.20 -8.03
CA TYR A 18 8.35 16.02 -6.98
C TYR A 18 8.40 14.57 -6.49
N LEU A 19 7.24 13.98 -6.15
CA LEU A 19 7.16 12.58 -5.71
C LEU A 19 7.64 11.60 -6.79
N LEU A 20 7.36 11.89 -8.07
CA LEU A 20 7.80 11.03 -9.19
C LEU A 20 9.32 11.04 -9.42
N GLN A 21 10.03 12.09 -9.02
CA GLN A 21 11.49 12.14 -9.10
C GLN A 21 12.17 11.18 -8.11
N LEU A 22 11.44 10.73 -7.10
CA LEU A 22 11.97 9.85 -6.06
C LEU A 22 11.99 8.39 -6.55
N PRO A 23 13.12 7.67 -6.47
CA PRO A 23 13.24 6.31 -6.99
C PRO A 23 12.25 5.36 -6.27
N GLY A 24 11.31 4.79 -7.04
CA GLY A 24 10.32 3.82 -6.55
C GLY A 24 10.63 2.39 -6.99
N LYS A 25 10.12 1.38 -6.26
CA LYS A 25 10.34 -0.05 -6.59
C LYS A 25 9.48 -0.56 -7.77
N GLN A 26 8.62 0.28 -8.36
CA GLN A 26 7.71 -0.01 -9.49
C GLN A 26 6.98 -1.36 -9.41
N VAL A 27 6.64 -1.79 -8.19
CA VAL A 27 6.05 -3.11 -7.93
C VAL A 27 4.72 -3.28 -8.66
N ARG A 28 3.91 -2.22 -8.74
CA ARG A 28 2.58 -2.25 -9.37
C ARG A 28 2.66 -2.46 -10.89
N SER A 29 3.58 -1.79 -11.59
CA SER A 29 3.81 -2.04 -13.02
C SER A 29 4.25 -3.49 -13.26
N LYS A 30 5.21 -4.00 -12.45
CA LYS A 30 5.64 -5.41 -12.54
C LYS A 30 4.50 -6.38 -12.25
N LEU A 31 3.61 -6.04 -11.32
CA LEU A 31 2.45 -6.84 -11.00
C LEU A 31 1.43 -6.83 -12.16
N SER A 32 1.12 -5.67 -12.75
CA SER A 32 0.28 -5.59 -13.95
C SER A 32 0.84 -6.41 -15.10
N GLN A 33 2.15 -6.34 -15.35
CA GLN A 33 2.82 -7.18 -16.35
C GLN A 33 2.70 -8.68 -16.02
N ALA A 34 2.97 -9.06 -14.76
CA ALA A 34 2.85 -10.45 -14.33
C ALA A 34 1.41 -10.97 -14.48
N PHE A 35 0.37 -10.19 -14.16
CA PHE A 35 -1.02 -10.58 -14.39
C PHE A 35 -1.39 -10.63 -15.88
N ASN A 36 -0.70 -9.84 -16.73
CA ASN A 36 -0.90 -9.88 -18.17
C ASN A 36 -0.48 -11.22 -18.79
N HIS A 37 0.37 -12.00 -18.11
CA HIS A 37 0.66 -13.40 -18.47
C HIS A 37 -0.61 -14.24 -18.67
N TRP A 38 -1.63 -14.03 -17.81
CA TRP A 38 -2.92 -14.70 -17.94
C TRP A 38 -3.93 -13.88 -18.75
N LEU A 39 -3.96 -12.56 -18.54
CA LEU A 39 -5.02 -11.71 -19.05
C LEU A 39 -4.84 -11.34 -20.52
N ASN A 40 -3.60 -11.33 -21.04
CA ASN A 40 -3.28 -11.06 -22.44
C ASN A 40 -4.03 -9.84 -23.01
N VAL A 41 -3.99 -8.73 -22.28
CA VAL A 41 -4.65 -7.47 -22.61
C VAL A 41 -3.92 -6.79 -23.79
N PRO A 42 -4.63 -6.16 -24.74
CA PRO A 42 -4.00 -5.36 -25.79
C PRO A 42 -3.08 -4.29 -25.21
N GLU A 43 -1.89 -4.13 -25.80
CA GLU A 43 -0.82 -3.27 -25.28
C GLU A 43 -1.25 -1.81 -25.08
N ASP A 44 -2.04 -1.27 -26.01
CA ASP A 44 -2.58 0.09 -25.93
C ASP A 44 -3.48 0.29 -24.70
N LYS A 45 -4.27 -0.73 -24.35
CA LYS A 45 -5.14 -0.71 -23.17
C LYS A 45 -4.34 -0.96 -21.89
N LEU A 46 -3.38 -1.89 -21.92
CA LEU A 46 -2.52 -2.19 -20.78
C LEU A 46 -1.73 -0.97 -20.34
N GLN A 47 -1.15 -0.22 -21.28
CA GLN A 47 -0.39 0.98 -20.99
C GLN A 47 -1.24 2.05 -20.28
N ILE A 48 -2.48 2.27 -20.76
CA ILE A 48 -3.42 3.19 -20.10
C ILE A 48 -3.75 2.72 -18.67
N ILE A 49 -3.96 1.41 -18.46
CA ILE A 49 -4.29 0.85 -17.14
C ILE A 49 -3.11 1.01 -16.16
N ILE A 50 -1.87 0.77 -16.62
CA ILE A 50 -0.66 0.97 -15.83
C ILE A 50 -0.55 2.44 -15.41
N GLU A 51 -0.68 3.37 -16.35
CA GLU A 51 -0.61 4.81 -16.08
C GLU A 51 -1.67 5.25 -15.07
N VAL A 52 -2.93 4.84 -15.23
CA VAL A 52 -4.00 5.13 -14.26
C VAL A 52 -3.62 4.59 -12.88
N THR A 53 -3.15 3.34 -12.80
CA THR A 53 -2.80 2.70 -11.53
C THR A 53 -1.65 3.45 -10.83
N GLU A 54 -0.63 3.88 -11.58
CA GLU A 54 0.49 4.65 -11.05
C GLU A 54 0.10 6.08 -10.65
N MET A 55 -0.78 6.74 -11.41
CA MET A 55 -1.34 8.04 -11.06
C MET A 55 -2.05 7.99 -9.72
N LEU A 56 -2.98 7.04 -9.55
CA LEU A 56 -3.74 6.88 -8.32
C LEU A 56 -2.86 6.42 -7.16
N HIS A 57 -1.87 5.56 -7.40
CA HIS A 57 -0.94 5.15 -6.37
C HIS A 57 -0.13 6.32 -5.81
N ASN A 58 0.48 7.13 -6.68
CA ASN A 58 1.31 8.24 -6.23
C ASN A 58 0.44 9.36 -5.64
N ALA A 59 -0.78 9.60 -6.17
CA ALA A 59 -1.74 10.51 -5.55
C ALA A 59 -2.16 10.05 -4.16
N SER A 60 -2.41 8.74 -3.97
CA SER A 60 -2.76 8.21 -2.65
C SER A 60 -1.62 8.34 -1.65
N LEU A 61 -0.36 8.16 -2.07
CA LEU A 61 0.80 8.40 -1.20
C LEU A 61 0.89 9.86 -0.72
N LEU A 62 0.57 10.83 -1.57
CA LEU A 62 0.56 12.25 -1.17
C LEU A 62 -0.48 12.53 -0.08
N ILE A 63 -1.65 11.89 -0.16
CA ILE A 63 -2.72 12.02 0.83
C ILE A 63 -2.37 11.24 2.11
N ASP A 64 -1.96 9.98 1.97
CA ASP A 64 -1.58 9.08 3.08
C ASP A 64 -0.45 9.69 3.93
N ASP A 65 0.60 10.23 3.31
CA ASP A 65 1.68 10.91 4.05
C ASP A 65 1.17 12.11 4.87
N ILE A 66 0.11 12.80 4.43
CA ILE A 66 -0.54 13.89 5.19
C ILE A 66 -1.41 13.33 6.32
N GLU A 67 -2.25 12.34 6.01
CA GLU A 67 -3.15 11.68 6.97
C GLU A 67 -2.39 11.03 8.13
N ASP A 68 -1.16 10.58 7.85
CA ASP A 68 -0.29 9.87 8.79
C ASP A 68 0.75 10.80 9.45
N ASN A 69 0.80 12.09 9.07
CA ASN A 69 1.81 13.04 9.53
C ASN A 69 3.25 12.52 9.33
N SER A 70 3.45 11.81 8.22
CA SER A 70 4.73 11.20 7.84
C SER A 70 5.80 12.27 7.64
N LYS A 71 7.07 11.91 7.85
CA LYS A 71 8.22 12.83 7.68
C LYS A 71 8.98 12.59 6.39
N LEU A 72 9.18 11.32 6.04
CA LEU A 72 9.94 10.92 4.86
C LEU A 72 9.16 9.95 3.96
N ARG A 73 9.42 10.07 2.67
CA ARG A 73 9.00 9.11 1.65
C ARG A 73 10.21 8.77 0.78
N ARG A 74 10.53 7.47 0.66
CA ARG A 74 11.65 6.96 -0.17
C ARG A 74 12.99 7.62 0.18
N GLY A 75 13.18 8.04 1.44
CA GLY A 75 14.37 8.70 1.95
C GLY A 75 14.39 10.22 1.79
N PHE A 76 13.33 10.82 1.24
CA PHE A 76 13.25 12.26 0.99
C PHE A 76 12.10 12.89 1.79
N PRO A 77 12.12 14.21 2.05
CA PRO A 77 11.00 14.90 2.70
C PRO A 77 9.68 14.66 1.96
N VAL A 78 8.62 14.39 2.70
CA VAL A 78 7.26 14.31 2.15
C VAL A 78 6.86 15.61 1.45
N ALA A 79 6.10 15.53 0.36
CA ALA A 79 5.77 16.69 -0.45
C ALA A 79 5.09 17.82 0.34
N HIS A 80 4.24 17.49 1.31
CA HIS A 80 3.51 18.48 2.10
C HIS A 80 4.41 19.28 3.05
N SER A 81 5.60 18.78 3.38
CA SER A 81 6.59 19.51 4.16
C SER A 81 7.31 20.61 3.36
N ILE A 82 7.32 20.49 2.03
CA ILE A 82 7.94 21.44 1.09
C ILE A 82 6.90 22.43 0.58
N TYR A 83 5.77 21.90 0.10
CA TYR A 83 4.76 22.67 -0.64
C TYR A 83 3.55 23.09 0.22
N GLY A 84 3.48 22.60 1.46
CA GLY A 84 2.36 22.85 2.37
C GLY A 84 1.16 21.92 2.14
N ILE A 85 0.51 21.56 3.24
CA ILE A 85 -0.65 20.64 3.25
C ILE A 85 -1.76 21.04 2.26
N PRO A 86 -2.25 22.30 2.22
CA PRO A 86 -3.39 22.64 1.36
C PRO A 86 -3.12 22.40 -0.13
N TYR A 87 -1.90 22.70 -0.58
CA TYR A 87 -1.52 22.56 -1.97
C TYR A 87 -1.36 21.09 -2.37
N VAL A 88 -0.75 20.28 -1.50
CA VAL A 88 -0.57 18.85 -1.77
C VAL A 88 -1.91 18.10 -1.78
N ILE A 89 -2.84 18.43 -0.89
CA ILE A 89 -4.22 17.88 -0.94
C ILE A 89 -4.87 18.19 -2.28
N ASN A 90 -4.81 19.47 -2.71
CA ASN A 90 -5.42 19.88 -3.98
C ASN A 90 -4.76 19.18 -5.18
N CYS A 91 -3.42 19.10 -5.20
CA CYS A 91 -2.67 18.40 -6.24
C CYS A 91 -3.05 16.91 -6.32
N ALA A 92 -3.09 16.20 -5.20
CA ALA A 92 -3.42 14.78 -5.18
C ALA A 92 -4.86 14.51 -5.64
N ASN A 93 -5.82 15.32 -5.16
CA ASN A 93 -7.22 15.23 -5.59
C ASN A 93 -7.37 15.55 -7.08
N PHE A 94 -6.63 16.53 -7.59
CA PHE A 94 -6.60 16.82 -9.03
C PHE A 94 -6.11 15.62 -9.84
N VAL A 95 -5.03 14.96 -9.39
CA VAL A 95 -4.51 13.73 -10.03
C VAL A 95 -5.51 12.58 -9.98
N TYR A 96 -6.32 12.43 -8.92
CA TYR A 96 -7.40 11.44 -8.89
C TYR A 96 -8.39 11.65 -10.05
N PHE A 97 -8.78 12.90 -10.33
CA PHE A 97 -9.69 13.20 -11.44
C PHE A 97 -9.02 13.14 -12.81
N LEU A 98 -7.72 13.43 -12.93
CA LEU A 98 -6.97 13.12 -14.14
C LEU A 98 -6.89 11.60 -14.39
N GLY A 99 -6.77 10.81 -13.32
CA GLY A 99 -6.87 9.35 -13.38
C GLY A 99 -8.23 8.89 -13.92
N LEU A 100 -9.33 9.46 -13.42
CA LEU A 100 -10.68 9.20 -13.96
C LEU A 100 -10.79 9.62 -15.43
N GLN A 101 -10.28 10.80 -15.80
CA GLN A 101 -10.25 11.27 -17.18
C GLN A 101 -9.53 10.27 -18.09
N LYS A 102 -8.42 9.70 -17.62
CA LYS A 102 -7.66 8.70 -18.37
C LYS A 102 -8.33 7.33 -18.41
N VAL A 103 -9.07 6.94 -17.38
CA VAL A 103 -9.93 5.74 -17.43
C VAL A 103 -11.01 5.86 -18.50
N LEU A 104 -11.58 7.04 -18.72
CA LEU A 104 -12.59 7.26 -19.77
C LEU A 104 -12.03 6.97 -21.18
N THR A 105 -10.72 7.14 -21.41
CA THR A 105 -10.09 6.84 -22.71
C THR A 105 -9.95 5.35 -23.00
N LEU A 106 -10.22 4.47 -22.03
CA LEU A 106 -10.30 3.03 -22.27
C LEU A 106 -11.48 2.65 -23.18
N ASP A 107 -12.49 3.52 -23.27
CA ASP A 107 -13.69 3.35 -24.11
C ASP A 107 -14.43 2.02 -23.84
N HIS A 108 -14.61 1.71 -22.55
CA HIS A 108 -15.35 0.55 -22.09
C HIS A 108 -16.45 0.97 -21.09
N PRO A 109 -17.72 0.55 -21.27
CA PRO A 109 -18.85 1.05 -20.50
C PRO A 109 -18.75 0.77 -19.00
N ASP A 110 -18.04 -0.30 -18.61
CA ASP A 110 -17.85 -0.67 -17.20
C ASP A 110 -16.55 -0.15 -16.57
N ALA A 111 -15.66 0.51 -17.33
CA ALA A 111 -14.37 0.97 -16.80
C ALA A 111 -14.56 1.96 -15.64
N VAL A 112 -15.48 2.92 -15.79
CA VAL A 112 -15.83 3.89 -14.74
C VAL A 112 -16.48 3.19 -13.53
N LYS A 113 -17.30 2.15 -13.75
CA LYS A 113 -17.91 1.41 -12.64
C LYS A 113 -16.85 0.68 -11.81
N VAL A 114 -15.88 0.05 -12.48
CA VAL A 114 -14.73 -0.59 -11.81
C VAL A 114 -13.93 0.46 -11.05
N PHE A 115 -13.58 1.58 -11.68
CA PHE A 115 -12.87 2.69 -11.04
C PHE A 115 -13.56 3.19 -9.77
N THR A 116 -14.84 3.57 -9.88
CA THR A 116 -15.61 4.09 -8.75
C THR A 116 -15.71 3.08 -7.62
N ARG A 117 -16.01 1.81 -7.94
CA ARG A 117 -16.12 0.75 -6.92
C ARG A 117 -14.80 0.58 -6.17
N GLN A 118 -13.67 0.53 -6.87
CA GLN A 118 -12.37 0.27 -6.25
C GLN A 118 -11.87 1.45 -5.43
N LEU A 119 -12.14 2.69 -5.85
CA LEU A 119 -11.82 3.88 -5.06
C LEU A 119 -12.68 3.98 -3.80
N LEU A 120 -13.95 3.61 -3.87
CA LEU A 120 -14.80 3.54 -2.68
C LEU A 120 -14.28 2.50 -1.68
N GLU A 121 -13.88 1.31 -2.14
CA GLU A 121 -13.26 0.31 -1.25
C GLU A 121 -11.94 0.82 -0.66
N LEU A 122 -11.07 1.43 -1.45
CA LEU A 122 -9.82 2.01 -0.95
C LEU A 122 -10.07 3.01 0.19
N HIS A 123 -11.01 3.94 0.02
CA HIS A 123 -11.33 4.95 1.03
C HIS A 123 -12.04 4.36 2.25
N LYS A 124 -12.84 3.29 2.11
CA LYS A 124 -13.39 2.57 3.27
C LYS A 124 -12.27 1.95 4.11
N GLY A 125 -11.31 1.29 3.45
CA GLY A 125 -10.15 0.71 4.12
C GLY A 125 -9.33 1.77 4.84
N GLN A 126 -8.96 2.85 4.14
CA GLN A 126 -8.22 3.97 4.72
C GLN A 126 -8.97 4.61 5.90
N GLY A 127 -10.28 4.82 5.75
CA GLY A 127 -11.11 5.41 6.79
C GLY A 127 -11.18 4.56 8.06
N LEU A 128 -11.22 3.23 7.95
CA LEU A 128 -11.16 2.33 9.11
C LEU A 128 -9.80 2.35 9.80
N ASP A 129 -8.71 2.36 9.03
CA ASP A 129 -7.32 2.46 9.54
C ASP A 129 -7.16 3.75 10.39
N ILE A 130 -7.57 4.90 9.83
CA ILE A 130 -7.57 6.19 10.50
C ILE A 130 -8.50 6.18 11.73
N TYR A 131 -9.72 5.64 11.59
CA TYR A 131 -10.69 5.60 12.68
C TYR A 131 -10.15 4.84 13.89
N TRP A 132 -9.60 3.64 13.68
CA TRP A 132 -9.04 2.85 14.76
C TRP A 132 -7.89 3.58 15.46
N ARG A 133 -6.96 4.12 14.67
CA ARG A 133 -5.83 4.92 15.15
C ARG A 133 -6.27 6.11 16.00
N ASP A 134 -7.21 6.92 15.50
CA ASP A 134 -7.57 8.20 16.11
C ASP A 134 -8.58 8.04 17.26
N THR A 135 -9.33 6.94 17.30
CA THR A 135 -10.19 6.56 18.44
C THR A 135 -9.48 5.67 19.45
N TYR A 136 -8.24 5.27 19.20
CA TYR A 136 -7.44 4.35 20.03
C TYR A 136 -8.11 2.99 20.26
N THR A 137 -8.86 2.53 19.27
CA THR A 137 -9.56 1.24 19.31
C THR A 137 -8.77 0.23 18.48
N CYS A 138 -7.96 -0.62 19.14
CA CYS A 138 -7.21 -1.66 18.45
C CYS A 138 -8.19 -2.65 17.78
N PRO A 139 -8.10 -2.87 16.45
CA PRO A 139 -8.91 -3.88 15.79
C PRO A 139 -8.48 -5.29 16.18
N THR A 140 -9.37 -6.26 16.01
CA THR A 140 -8.98 -7.67 15.93
C THR A 140 -8.16 -7.94 14.67
N GLU A 141 -7.43 -9.05 14.63
CA GLU A 141 -6.66 -9.44 13.45
C GLU A 141 -7.55 -9.64 12.21
N GLU A 142 -8.74 -10.19 12.38
CA GLU A 142 -9.69 -10.41 11.27
C GLU A 142 -10.26 -9.10 10.73
N GLU A 143 -10.56 -8.12 11.60
CA GLU A 143 -10.95 -6.77 11.18
C GLU A 143 -9.82 -6.07 10.44
N TYR A 144 -8.58 -6.17 10.94
CA TYR A 144 -7.40 -5.64 10.25
C TYR A 144 -7.26 -6.26 8.86
N LYS A 145 -7.31 -7.60 8.74
CA LYS A 145 -7.21 -8.27 7.44
C LYS A 145 -8.31 -7.79 6.49
N ALA A 146 -9.56 -7.69 6.96
CA ALA A 146 -10.67 -7.19 6.15
C ALA A 146 -10.44 -5.75 5.66
N MET A 147 -9.96 -4.85 6.52
CA MET A 147 -9.59 -3.49 6.16
C MET A 147 -8.47 -3.46 5.12
N VAL A 148 -7.42 -4.27 5.28
CA VAL A 148 -6.31 -4.35 4.33
C VAL A 148 -6.75 -4.81 2.94
N LEU A 149 -7.70 -5.75 2.88
CA LEU A 149 -8.30 -6.18 1.60
C LEU A 149 -9.02 -5.04 0.88
N GLN A 150 -9.52 -4.05 1.61
CA GLN A 150 -10.13 -2.85 1.05
C GLN A 150 -9.06 -1.81 0.65
N LYS A 151 -8.14 -1.45 1.56
CA LYS A 151 -7.10 -0.43 1.37
C LYS A 151 -6.11 -0.82 0.26
N THR A 152 -5.45 -1.97 0.42
CA THR A 152 -4.36 -2.42 -0.47
C THR A 152 -4.91 -3.26 -1.62
N GLY A 153 -5.92 -4.08 -1.35
CA GLY A 153 -6.61 -4.85 -2.38
C GLY A 153 -7.41 -3.98 -3.36
N GLY A 154 -7.87 -2.79 -2.97
CA GLY A 154 -8.61 -1.88 -3.84
C GLY A 154 -7.83 -1.46 -5.08
N LEU A 155 -6.56 -1.05 -4.93
CA LEU A 155 -5.76 -0.58 -6.06
C LEU A 155 -5.23 -1.73 -6.94
N PHE A 156 -4.90 -2.89 -6.36
CA PHE A 156 -4.61 -4.09 -7.16
C PHE A 156 -5.86 -4.59 -7.91
N GLY A 157 -7.00 -4.57 -7.24
CA GLY A 157 -8.30 -4.90 -7.84
C GLY A 157 -8.74 -3.90 -8.90
N LEU A 158 -8.26 -2.65 -8.86
CA LEU A 158 -8.46 -1.69 -9.94
C LEU A 158 -7.69 -2.10 -11.19
N ALA A 159 -6.37 -2.31 -11.06
CA ALA A 159 -5.52 -2.67 -12.19
C ALA A 159 -6.02 -3.96 -12.87
N VAL A 160 -6.16 -5.04 -12.09
CA VAL A 160 -6.60 -6.33 -12.62
C VAL A 160 -8.06 -6.30 -13.06
N GLY A 161 -8.93 -5.58 -12.35
CA GLY A 161 -10.34 -5.42 -12.73
C GLY A 161 -10.50 -4.70 -14.06
N LEU A 162 -9.71 -3.67 -14.33
CA LEU A 162 -9.69 -2.99 -15.63
C LEU A 162 -9.12 -3.91 -16.72
N MET A 163 -8.04 -4.65 -16.43
CA MET A 163 -7.45 -5.61 -17.37
C MET A 163 -8.45 -6.71 -17.78
N GLN A 164 -9.24 -7.22 -16.83
CA GLN A 164 -10.25 -8.24 -17.09
C GLN A 164 -11.37 -7.79 -18.06
N LEU A 165 -11.64 -6.49 -18.18
CA LEU A 165 -12.61 -5.96 -19.14
C LEU A 165 -12.17 -6.19 -20.59
N PHE A 166 -10.86 -6.25 -20.82
CA PHE A 166 -10.26 -6.43 -22.14
C PHE A 166 -9.68 -7.83 -22.35
N SER A 167 -10.01 -8.77 -21.45
CA SER A 167 -9.48 -10.13 -21.46
C SER A 167 -10.56 -11.19 -21.67
N ASN A 168 -10.18 -12.25 -22.38
CA ASN A 168 -10.96 -13.48 -22.50
C ASN A 168 -10.74 -14.44 -21.32
N TYR A 169 -9.76 -14.20 -20.46
CA TYR A 169 -9.49 -15.02 -19.29
C TYR A 169 -10.54 -14.75 -18.20
N LYS A 170 -11.35 -15.76 -17.87
CA LYS A 170 -12.51 -15.63 -16.97
C LYS A 170 -12.34 -16.23 -15.58
N SER A 171 -11.18 -16.83 -15.28
CA SER A 171 -10.94 -17.39 -13.93
C SER A 171 -10.98 -16.29 -12.87
N ASP A 172 -11.46 -16.63 -11.69
CA ASP A 172 -11.51 -15.68 -10.57
C ASP A 172 -10.11 -15.46 -9.99
N LEU A 173 -9.58 -14.25 -10.17
CA LEU A 173 -8.29 -13.82 -9.65
C LEU A 173 -8.41 -13.17 -8.26
N LYS A 174 -9.63 -12.93 -7.76
CA LYS A 174 -9.85 -12.24 -6.49
C LYS A 174 -9.21 -12.94 -5.29
N PRO A 175 -9.25 -14.28 -5.14
CA PRO A 175 -8.58 -14.96 -4.02
C PRO A 175 -7.08 -14.66 -4.01
N LEU A 176 -6.42 -14.73 -5.16
CA LEU A 176 -4.99 -14.41 -5.29
C LEU A 176 -4.70 -12.94 -5.01
N LEU A 177 -5.53 -12.02 -5.50
CA LEU A 177 -5.39 -10.61 -5.20
C LEU A 177 -5.54 -10.31 -3.70
N ASN A 178 -6.43 -11.02 -3.00
CA ASN A 178 -6.59 -10.87 -1.55
C ASN A 178 -5.33 -11.35 -0.81
N THR A 179 -4.81 -12.53 -1.17
CA THR A 179 -3.57 -13.08 -0.59
C THR A 179 -2.41 -12.11 -0.80
N LEU A 180 -2.24 -11.59 -2.01
CA LEU A 180 -1.20 -10.61 -2.33
C LEU A 180 -1.41 -9.29 -1.56
N GLY A 181 -2.64 -8.78 -1.49
CA GLY A 181 -2.96 -7.57 -0.73
C GLY A 181 -2.54 -7.66 0.73
N LEU A 182 -2.87 -8.77 1.40
CA LEU A 182 -2.45 -9.06 2.76
C LEU A 182 -0.92 -9.20 2.87
N PHE A 183 -0.32 -9.98 1.98
CA PHE A 183 1.13 -10.18 1.94
C PHE A 183 1.89 -8.85 1.82
N PHE A 184 1.47 -7.97 0.90
CA PHE A 184 2.10 -6.67 0.68
C PHE A 184 1.99 -5.76 1.90
N GLN A 185 0.81 -5.70 2.53
CA GLN A 185 0.61 -4.82 3.69
C GLN A 185 1.33 -5.33 4.93
N ILE A 186 1.17 -6.60 5.28
CA ILE A 186 1.82 -7.18 6.47
C ILE A 186 3.34 -7.12 6.33
N ARG A 187 3.86 -7.26 5.10
CA ARG A 187 5.29 -7.08 4.82
C ARG A 187 5.72 -5.62 5.03
N ASP A 188 4.89 -4.65 4.66
CA ASP A 188 5.16 -3.22 4.89
C ASP A 188 5.21 -2.90 6.38
N ASP A 189 4.21 -3.38 7.13
CA ASP A 189 4.10 -3.24 8.59
C ASP A 189 5.31 -3.88 9.31
N TYR A 190 5.73 -5.07 8.89
CA TYR A 190 6.95 -5.71 9.39
C TYR A 190 8.20 -4.88 9.09
N ALA A 191 8.34 -4.40 7.84
CA ALA A 191 9.50 -3.63 7.42
C ALA A 191 9.62 -2.30 8.17
N ASN A 192 8.49 -1.60 8.42
CA ASN A 192 8.47 -0.34 9.14
C ASN A 192 9.11 -0.45 10.54
N LEU A 193 8.87 -1.57 11.22
CA LEU A 193 9.30 -1.79 12.61
C LEU A 193 10.60 -2.57 12.75
N HIS A 194 11.00 -3.36 11.75
CA HIS A 194 12.15 -4.27 11.84
C HIS A 194 13.32 -3.91 10.89
N SER A 195 13.09 -3.18 9.81
CA SER A 195 14.12 -2.99 8.77
C SER A 195 14.93 -1.69 8.93
N LYS A 196 16.26 -1.85 8.88
CA LYS A 196 17.21 -0.73 8.87
C LYS A 196 17.14 0.09 7.58
N GLU A 197 17.07 -0.57 6.41
CA GLU A 197 16.86 0.10 5.10
C GLU A 197 15.54 0.88 5.09
N TYR A 198 14.50 0.33 5.73
CA TYR A 198 13.19 0.98 5.77
C TYR A 198 13.20 2.21 6.69
N SER A 199 13.94 2.14 7.79
CA SER A 199 14.19 3.29 8.68
C SER A 199 14.87 4.45 7.93
N GLU A 200 15.76 4.15 6.97
CA GLU A 200 16.38 5.16 6.11
C GLU A 200 15.39 5.76 5.09
N ASN A 201 14.34 5.03 4.70
CA ASN A 201 13.38 5.46 3.68
C ASN A 201 12.13 6.19 4.21
N LYS A 202 11.65 5.89 5.42
CA LYS A 202 10.45 6.49 6.01
C LYS A 202 10.69 7.23 7.33
N SER A 203 11.83 7.00 7.99
CA SER A 203 12.16 7.32 9.40
C SER A 203 12.01 6.11 10.33
N PHE A 204 12.74 6.12 11.45
CA PHE A 204 12.79 4.99 12.40
C PHE A 204 11.42 4.76 13.06
N CYS A 205 10.81 3.59 12.77
CA CYS A 205 9.53 3.13 13.29
C CYS A 205 8.43 4.20 13.20
N GLU A 206 8.19 4.67 11.98
CA GLU A 206 7.20 5.73 11.71
C GLU A 206 5.79 5.32 12.15
N ASP A 207 5.40 4.05 12.00
CA ASP A 207 4.09 3.54 12.44
C ASP A 207 3.82 3.82 13.93
N LEU A 208 4.87 3.79 14.78
CA LEU A 208 4.75 4.12 16.21
C LEU A 208 4.53 5.61 16.45
N THR A 209 5.08 6.46 15.59
CA THR A 209 4.87 7.93 15.62
C THR A 209 3.47 8.27 15.16
N GLU A 210 3.03 7.59 14.10
CA GLU A 210 1.68 7.70 13.58
C GLU A 210 0.67 7.26 14.64
N GLY A 211 1.02 6.27 15.48
CA GLY A 211 0.12 5.65 16.44
C GLY A 211 -0.75 4.56 15.81
N LYS A 212 -0.34 4.05 14.64
CA LYS A 212 -1.06 3.08 13.84
C LYS A 212 -1.07 1.70 14.49
N PHE A 213 -2.21 1.01 14.35
CA PHE A 213 -2.33 -0.40 14.70
C PHE A 213 -1.88 -1.26 13.52
N SER A 214 -0.57 -1.45 13.37
CA SER A 214 0.03 -2.35 12.38
C SER A 214 0.05 -3.81 12.87
N PHE A 215 0.19 -4.77 11.95
CA PHE A 215 0.07 -6.20 12.25
C PHE A 215 0.88 -6.69 13.48
N PRO A 216 2.18 -6.32 13.64
CA PRO A 216 2.94 -6.73 14.81
C PRO A 216 2.42 -6.11 16.12
N THR A 217 1.94 -4.86 16.07
CA THR A 217 1.40 -4.17 17.26
C THR A 217 0.06 -4.75 17.68
N ILE A 218 -0.81 -5.09 16.73
CA ILE A 218 -2.09 -5.78 16.98
C ILE A 218 -1.83 -7.11 17.68
N HIS A 219 -0.91 -7.93 17.16
CA HIS A 219 -0.56 -9.20 17.80
C HIS A 219 -0.07 -8.99 19.24
N ALA A 220 0.84 -8.04 19.48
CA ALA A 220 1.35 -7.77 20.84
C ALA A 220 0.24 -7.37 21.82
N ILE A 221 -0.69 -6.52 21.38
CA ILE A 221 -1.82 -6.05 22.18
C ILE A 221 -2.75 -7.20 22.56
N TRP A 222 -3.11 -8.06 21.60
CA TRP A 222 -4.05 -9.16 21.84
C TRP A 222 -3.42 -10.38 22.53
N SER A 223 -2.14 -10.65 22.30
CA SER A 223 -1.43 -11.77 22.94
C SER A 223 -1.04 -11.49 24.40
N ARG A 224 -1.00 -10.22 24.81
CA ARG A 224 -0.64 -9.77 26.16
C ARG A 224 -1.68 -8.79 26.74
N PRO A 225 -2.94 -9.22 26.94
CA PRO A 225 -4.03 -8.34 27.39
C PRO A 225 -3.80 -7.78 28.81
N GLU A 226 -2.90 -8.36 29.59
CA GLU A 226 -2.47 -7.85 30.89
C GLU A 226 -1.63 -6.56 30.79
N SER A 227 -1.09 -6.26 29.62
CA SER A 227 -0.26 -5.08 29.35
C SER A 227 -0.98 -4.10 28.43
N THR A 228 -0.94 -2.82 28.79
CA THR A 228 -1.44 -1.72 27.93
C THR A 228 -0.30 -0.88 27.35
N GLN A 229 0.93 -1.40 27.40
CA GLN A 229 2.14 -0.66 27.10
C GLN A 229 2.19 -0.20 25.64
N VAL A 230 1.89 -1.09 24.69
CA VAL A 230 1.90 -0.77 23.26
C VAL A 230 0.83 0.27 22.93
N GLN A 231 -0.40 0.10 23.42
CA GLN A 231 -1.49 1.06 23.19
C GLN A 231 -1.11 2.46 23.72
N ASN A 232 -0.50 2.54 24.89
CA ASN A 232 -0.10 3.83 25.46
C ASN A 232 1.03 4.49 24.68
N ILE A 233 2.00 3.72 24.15
CA ILE A 233 3.06 4.26 23.30
C ILE A 233 2.48 4.79 21.98
N LEU A 234 1.62 4.02 21.32
CA LEU A 234 0.94 4.45 20.09
C LEU A 234 0.16 5.76 20.31
N ARG A 235 -0.57 5.85 21.44
CA ARG A 235 -1.33 7.05 21.80
C ARG A 235 -0.46 8.30 22.02
N GLN A 236 0.81 8.14 22.40
CA GLN A 236 1.71 9.27 22.59
C GLN A 236 2.14 9.92 21.28
N ARG A 237 2.04 9.22 20.14
CA ARG A 237 2.53 9.69 18.83
C ARG A 237 3.96 10.24 18.92
N THR A 238 4.80 9.51 19.63
CA THR A 238 6.11 9.99 20.07
C THR A 238 7.14 9.93 18.96
N GLU A 239 7.95 10.99 18.83
CA GLU A 239 9.13 11.00 17.99
C GLU A 239 10.40 10.51 18.73
N ASN A 240 10.29 10.23 20.04
CA ASN A 240 11.42 9.82 20.87
C ASN A 240 11.91 8.41 20.48
N VAL A 241 13.17 8.35 20.02
CA VAL A 241 13.82 7.12 19.54
C VAL A 241 13.94 6.06 20.62
N ASP A 242 14.17 6.42 21.88
CA ASP A 242 14.33 5.46 22.97
C ASP A 242 13.00 4.80 23.34
N ILE A 243 11.89 5.55 23.33
CA ILE A 243 10.54 4.99 23.51
C ILE A 243 10.22 4.02 22.36
N LYS A 244 10.56 4.38 21.11
CA LYS A 244 10.37 3.50 19.94
C LYS A 244 11.19 2.22 20.05
N LYS A 245 12.49 2.31 20.39
CA LYS A 245 13.36 1.14 20.61
C LYS A 245 12.82 0.24 21.71
N TYR A 246 12.35 0.84 22.80
CA TYR A 246 11.73 0.10 23.90
C TYR A 246 10.47 -0.66 23.45
N CYS A 247 9.61 -0.03 22.64
CA CYS A 247 8.45 -0.70 22.06
C CYS A 247 8.85 -1.85 21.13
N VAL A 248 9.81 -1.63 20.22
CA VAL A 248 10.31 -2.68 19.30
C VAL A 248 10.89 -3.87 20.08
N HIS A 249 11.69 -3.61 21.12
CA HIS A 249 12.23 -4.68 21.96
C HIS A 249 11.12 -5.46 22.67
N TYR A 250 10.06 -4.79 23.13
CA TYR A 250 8.89 -5.45 23.69
C TYR A 250 8.17 -6.34 22.66
N LEU A 251 7.96 -5.85 21.42
CA LEU A 251 7.35 -6.62 20.33
C LEU A 251 8.13 -7.90 20.01
N GLU A 252 9.46 -7.83 20.02
CA GLU A 252 10.36 -8.99 19.87
C GLU A 252 10.19 -9.98 21.01
N ASN A 253 10.26 -9.51 22.27
CA ASN A 253 10.19 -10.37 23.46
C ASN A 253 8.85 -11.13 23.57
N VAL A 254 7.75 -10.55 23.09
CA VAL A 254 6.43 -11.20 23.11
C VAL A 254 6.17 -12.03 21.84
N GLY A 255 7.15 -12.13 20.92
CA GLY A 255 7.09 -12.98 19.74
C GLY A 255 6.30 -12.40 18.57
N SER A 256 6.03 -11.09 18.54
CA SER A 256 5.18 -10.49 17.49
C SER A 256 5.85 -10.45 16.12
N PHE A 257 7.17 -10.26 16.07
CA PHE A 257 7.91 -10.33 14.81
C PHE A 257 7.98 -11.76 14.26
N GLU A 258 8.18 -12.75 15.12
CA GLU A 258 8.13 -14.17 14.74
C GLU A 258 6.74 -14.56 14.23
N TYR A 259 5.68 -14.17 14.94
CA TYR A 259 4.31 -14.37 14.48
C TYR A 259 4.07 -13.75 13.10
N THR A 260 4.52 -12.51 12.90
CA THR A 260 4.41 -11.80 11.62
C THR A 260 5.16 -12.51 10.49
N ARG A 261 6.38 -12.99 10.74
CA ARG A 261 7.16 -13.77 9.75
C ARG A 261 6.42 -15.03 9.34
N LYS A 262 5.93 -15.80 10.31
CA LYS A 262 5.16 -17.01 10.05
C LYS A 262 3.92 -16.73 9.20
N THR A 263 3.16 -15.68 9.52
CA THR A 263 2.02 -15.26 8.69
C THR A 263 2.43 -14.90 7.26
N LEU A 264 3.57 -14.23 7.07
CA LEU A 264 4.09 -13.90 5.74
C LEU A 264 4.51 -15.15 4.95
N GLU A 265 5.09 -16.14 5.60
CA GLU A 265 5.43 -17.43 4.99
C GLU A 265 4.18 -18.23 4.59
N GLU A 266 3.14 -18.23 5.43
CA GLU A 266 1.85 -18.85 5.12
C GLU A 266 1.18 -18.17 3.92
N LEU A 267 1.18 -16.84 3.87
CA LEU A 267 0.65 -16.06 2.74
C LEU A 267 1.45 -16.27 1.46
N GLU A 268 2.78 -16.36 1.55
CA GLU A 268 3.64 -16.69 0.41
C GLU A 268 3.33 -18.09 -0.13
N ALA A 269 3.23 -19.09 0.75
CA ALA A 269 2.93 -20.46 0.35
C ALA A 269 1.53 -20.58 -0.29
N GLU A 270 0.53 -19.90 0.29
CA GLU A 270 -0.82 -19.86 -0.29
C GLU A 270 -0.83 -19.13 -1.65
N ALA A 271 -0.05 -18.05 -1.81
CA ALA A 271 0.08 -17.38 -3.11
C ALA A 271 0.68 -18.31 -4.17
N TYR A 272 1.75 -19.07 -3.87
CA TYR A 272 2.32 -20.03 -4.81
C TYR A 272 1.35 -21.15 -5.16
N LYS A 273 0.60 -21.66 -4.18
CA LYS A 273 -0.44 -22.68 -4.41
C LYS A 273 -1.53 -22.15 -5.32
N GLN A 274 -2.04 -20.95 -5.08
CA GLN A 274 -3.07 -20.30 -5.91
C GLN A 274 -2.56 -20.04 -7.33
N ILE A 275 -1.31 -19.60 -7.50
CA ILE A 275 -0.66 -19.46 -8.81
C ILE A 275 -0.60 -20.81 -9.53
N GLY A 276 -0.23 -21.89 -8.83
CA GLY A 276 -0.21 -23.25 -9.39
C GLY A 276 -1.59 -23.71 -9.87
N LEU A 277 -2.65 -23.44 -9.09
CA LEU A 277 -4.04 -23.75 -9.47
C LEU A 277 -4.51 -22.98 -10.71
N LEU A 278 -3.95 -21.80 -10.97
CA LEU A 278 -4.24 -20.98 -12.15
C LEU A 278 -3.38 -21.34 -13.38
N GLY A 279 -2.61 -22.42 -13.31
CA GLY A 279 -1.75 -22.91 -14.41
C GLY A 279 -0.32 -22.39 -14.38
N GLY A 280 0.09 -21.73 -13.29
CA GLY A 280 1.43 -21.18 -13.12
C GLY A 280 1.59 -19.76 -13.68
N ASN A 281 2.57 -19.04 -13.13
CA ASN A 281 2.97 -17.70 -13.56
C ASN A 281 4.41 -17.42 -13.07
N PRO A 282 5.42 -17.57 -13.94
CA PRO A 282 6.82 -17.41 -13.57
C PRO A 282 7.17 -16.01 -13.09
N GLU A 283 6.58 -14.98 -13.71
CA GLU A 283 6.83 -13.57 -13.39
C GLU A 283 6.30 -13.21 -12.00
N LEU A 284 5.06 -13.61 -11.70
CA LEU A 284 4.46 -13.36 -10.39
C LEU A 284 5.18 -14.15 -9.29
N THR A 285 5.53 -15.41 -9.57
CA THR A 285 6.33 -16.24 -8.65
C THR A 285 7.69 -15.58 -8.34
N ALA A 286 8.39 -15.08 -9.36
CA ALA A 286 9.67 -14.41 -9.19
C ALA A 286 9.53 -13.10 -8.39
N LEU A 287 8.46 -12.33 -8.62
CA LEU A 287 8.18 -11.12 -7.88
C LEU A 287 7.94 -11.41 -6.39
N ILE A 288 7.09 -12.39 -6.07
CA ILE A 288 6.82 -12.80 -4.68
C ILE A 288 8.13 -13.24 -4.03
N LYS A 289 8.89 -14.15 -4.66
CA LYS A 289 10.19 -14.62 -4.15
C LYS A 289 11.17 -13.49 -3.87
N HIS A 290 11.23 -12.48 -4.74
CA HIS A 290 12.07 -11.30 -4.53
C HIS A 290 11.64 -10.51 -3.30
N LEU A 291 10.33 -10.33 -3.11
CA LEU A 291 9.78 -9.59 -1.98
C LEU A 291 9.93 -10.34 -0.66
N SER A 292 9.91 -11.67 -0.69
CA SER A 292 10.01 -12.53 0.50
C SER A 292 11.38 -12.52 1.19
N ARG A 293 12.45 -12.18 0.47
CA ARG A 293 13.82 -12.13 1.01
C ARG A 293 13.91 -11.32 2.31
N MET A 294 13.17 -10.20 2.35
CA MET A 294 13.14 -9.25 3.47
C MET A 294 12.82 -9.88 4.84
N PHE A 295 12.00 -10.92 4.89
CA PHE A 295 11.61 -11.55 6.15
C PHE A 295 12.23 -12.95 6.36
N LYS A 296 13.06 -13.40 5.41
CA LYS A 296 13.80 -14.68 5.47
C LYS A 296 15.29 -14.51 5.76
N ASP A 297 15.88 -13.39 5.35
CA ASP A 297 17.33 -13.17 5.43
C ASP A 297 17.85 -12.94 6.88
N ASN A 298 16.98 -13.02 7.90
CA ASN A 298 17.37 -12.94 9.32
C ASN A 298 17.69 -14.30 9.96
N GLU A 299 17.65 -15.41 9.19
CA GLU A 299 18.08 -16.74 9.67
C GLU A 299 19.59 -17.01 9.48
N ASN A 300 20.40 -16.03 9.08
CA ASN A 300 21.86 -16.17 8.95
C ASN A 300 22.66 -15.17 9.80
#